data_AF-A0A1I2B3G8-F1
#
_entry.id   AF-A0A1I2B3G8-F1
#
_cell.length_a   1.000
_cell.length_b   1.000
_cell.length_c   1.000
_cell.angle_alpha   90.00
_cell.angle_beta   90.00
_cell.angle_gamma   90.00
#
_symmetry.space_group_name_H-M   'P 1'
#
loop_
_entity.id
_entity.type
_entity.pdbx_description
1 polymer ?
#
loop_
_entity_poly.entity_id
_entity_poly.type
_entity_poly.pdbx_seq_one_letter_code
_entity_poly.pdbx_strand_id
1 'polypeptide(L)'
;MSVDVLTRTPQVLKRPFVFYAVVYVAMALWFWQSDLVPGDSASRVANAWYTLFSRDPHLAAIGFVWNPLPSLILLPFLPLGLIFPALTQQGLLVVLVSAALMTATVAVLHDVLRRSDVPRTARLVLTAAFALHPMIVIYSGNGMSEACFLLCLMLAVRALVIWLADGRAEQLVPLGLAIGLAYGARYEALAPAAAVPVLVFLTTLWRTPGDRPRRIALARTDAVLAGLPGLLAVILWALAGKLIVGQWFATFSSQYGNSAQVSANATGISSVTGDDLPGRIGYWLQQMLGLAPLFVVVLVAALVVAWRRRDPRVLAAVTVLGSVLAFDALAFLSGTSFGWLRFHITVVPLTVLLAGHLIAARPRREVVTAALAAVLVAIPATVVTLGRPTLAREESEWLTADGADRTRGLTLVNRRVAADLDAMELPDGAVLTDAAYAFGIVLASDRPRQFVITPDRDFAAAVADPAGHGVRYLLLSAQGAADAVRLRAVTTAPPALSWDDDRGGRQWTLVPVAR
;
A
#
# COMPACT_ATOMS: atom_id res chain seq x y z
N MET A 1 2.38 -43.52 -6.17
CA MET A 1 3.81 -43.39 -5.86
C MET A 1 4.58 -43.40 -7.19
N SER A 2 4.81 -42.22 -7.75
CA SER A 2 5.96 -41.87 -8.61
C SER A 2 5.81 -40.37 -8.88
N VAL A 3 6.60 -39.62 -8.13
CA VAL A 3 6.76 -38.17 -8.24
C VAL A 3 7.60 -37.93 -9.48
N ASP A 4 6.98 -37.45 -10.55
CA ASP A 4 7.68 -36.83 -11.68
C ASP A 4 7.40 -35.32 -11.65
N VAL A 5 7.81 -34.71 -10.54
CA VAL A 5 7.86 -33.26 -10.34
C VAL A 5 9.33 -32.91 -10.36
N LEU A 6 9.92 -32.78 -11.55
CA LEU A 6 11.18 -32.09 -11.86
C LEU A 6 11.65 -32.55 -13.25
N THR A 7 11.19 -31.89 -14.31
CA THR A 7 11.98 -31.63 -15.55
C THR A 7 11.06 -31.09 -16.64
N ARG A 8 10.93 -29.76 -16.69
CA ARG A 8 10.72 -28.93 -17.90
C ARG A 8 10.43 -27.51 -17.45
N THR A 9 11.44 -26.86 -16.89
CA THR A 9 11.48 -25.39 -16.90
C THR A 9 11.95 -24.99 -18.30
N PRO A 10 11.12 -24.36 -19.15
CA PRO A 10 11.65 -23.79 -20.38
C PRO A 10 12.51 -22.59 -19.96
N GLN A 11 13.80 -22.63 -20.29
CA GLN A 11 14.78 -21.54 -20.11
C GLN A 11 14.35 -20.18 -20.72
N VAL A 12 13.22 -20.13 -21.43
CA VAL A 12 12.64 -18.95 -22.08
C VAL A 12 11.85 -18.05 -21.10
N LEU A 13 11.53 -18.51 -19.88
CA LEU A 13 10.75 -17.72 -18.91
C LEU A 13 11.56 -16.76 -18.02
N LYS A 14 12.89 -16.87 -17.94
CA LYS A 14 13.70 -16.05 -17.00
C LYS A 14 14.09 -14.67 -17.53
N ARG A 15 14.20 -14.48 -18.85
CA ARG A 15 14.75 -13.25 -19.45
C ARG A 15 13.85 -12.00 -19.40
N PRO A 16 12.51 -12.07 -19.60
CA PRO A 16 11.72 -10.84 -19.71
C PRO A 16 11.52 -10.13 -18.36
N PHE A 17 11.50 -10.84 -17.24
CA PHE A 17 11.27 -10.23 -15.93
C PHE A 17 12.52 -9.55 -15.35
N VAL A 18 13.72 -9.98 -15.77
CA VAL A 18 14.98 -9.32 -15.38
C VAL A 18 15.00 -7.87 -15.87
N PHE A 19 14.50 -7.60 -17.08
CA PHE A 19 14.39 -6.24 -17.59
C PHE A 19 13.53 -5.35 -16.66
N TYR A 20 12.34 -5.81 -16.27
CA TYR A 20 11.47 -5.05 -15.36
C TYR A 20 12.09 -4.90 -13.97
N ALA A 21 12.75 -5.96 -13.46
CA ALA A 21 13.47 -5.88 -12.19
C ALA A 21 14.55 -4.80 -12.21
N VAL A 22 15.32 -4.70 -13.29
CA VAL A 22 16.34 -3.66 -13.46
C VAL A 22 15.71 -2.27 -13.48
N VAL A 23 14.62 -2.07 -14.22
CA VAL A 23 13.89 -0.79 -14.26
C VAL A 23 13.36 -0.41 -12.86
N TYR A 24 12.79 -1.36 -12.13
CA TYR A 24 12.20 -1.11 -10.81
C TYR A 24 13.26 -0.88 -9.74
N VAL A 25 14.38 -1.60 -9.80
CA VAL A 25 15.54 -1.34 -8.93
C VAL A 25 16.13 0.04 -9.25
N ALA A 26 16.24 0.43 -10.52
CA ALA A 26 16.70 1.77 -10.89
C ALA A 26 15.75 2.85 -10.32
N MET A 27 14.43 2.64 -10.38
CA MET A 27 13.47 3.55 -9.75
C MET A 27 13.62 3.59 -8.22
N ALA A 28 13.80 2.45 -7.57
CA ALA A 28 14.06 2.37 -6.13
C ALA A 28 15.33 3.12 -5.72
N LEU A 29 16.42 2.94 -6.47
CA LEU A 29 17.67 3.65 -6.25
C LEU A 29 17.54 5.14 -6.52
N TRP A 30 16.73 5.55 -7.50
CA TRP A 30 16.44 6.96 -7.74
C TRP A 30 15.73 7.62 -6.56
N PHE A 31 14.68 6.98 -6.00
CA PHE A 31 13.99 7.48 -4.81
C PHE A 31 14.93 7.61 -3.61
N TRP A 32 15.76 6.60 -3.37
CA TRP A 32 16.73 6.59 -2.28
C TRP A 32 17.82 7.65 -2.45
N GLN A 33 18.51 7.69 -3.60
CA GLN A 33 19.62 8.63 -3.84
C GLN A 33 19.17 10.09 -3.92
N SER A 34 17.90 10.33 -4.27
CA SER A 34 17.36 11.69 -4.39
C SER A 34 16.80 12.23 -3.07
N ASP A 35 16.84 11.44 -1.99
CA ASP A 35 16.20 11.73 -0.69
C ASP A 35 14.69 11.99 -0.83
N LEU A 36 14.03 11.19 -1.69
CA LEU A 36 12.61 11.29 -2.01
C LEU A 36 11.77 10.14 -1.45
N VAL A 37 12.35 9.32 -0.56
CA VAL A 37 11.61 8.19 0.06
C VAL A 37 10.36 8.76 0.75
N PRO A 38 9.14 8.34 0.34
CA PRO A 38 7.89 8.85 0.89
C PRO A 38 7.78 8.67 2.40
N GLY A 39 7.11 9.61 3.07
CA GLY A 39 6.86 9.54 4.51
C GLY A 39 6.13 8.26 4.94
N ASP A 40 5.11 7.81 4.18
CA ASP A 40 4.40 6.54 4.47
C ASP A 40 5.39 5.36 4.46
N SER A 41 6.28 5.30 3.46
CA SER A 41 7.31 4.26 3.33
C SER A 41 8.32 4.29 4.46
N ALA A 42 8.86 5.46 4.78
CA ALA A 42 9.79 5.65 5.90
C ALA A 42 9.14 5.27 7.25
N SER A 43 7.86 5.60 7.45
CA SER A 43 7.13 5.20 8.65
C SER A 43 6.98 3.68 8.78
N ARG A 44 6.91 2.92 7.67
CA ARG A 44 6.88 1.45 7.72
C ARG A 44 8.20 0.85 8.14
N VAL A 45 9.30 1.42 7.65
CA VAL A 45 10.65 1.06 8.11
C VAL A 45 10.78 1.34 9.60
N ALA A 46 10.32 2.51 10.06
CA ALA A 46 10.38 2.92 11.45
C ALA A 46 9.59 1.96 12.35
N ASN A 47 8.34 1.68 11.99
CA ASN A 47 7.49 0.72 12.68
C ASN A 47 8.12 -0.67 12.77
N ALA A 48 8.73 -1.15 11.68
CA ALA A 48 9.44 -2.43 11.71
C ALA A 48 10.66 -2.35 12.65
N TRP A 49 11.44 -1.27 12.55
CA TRP A 49 12.66 -1.04 13.32
C TRP A 49 12.39 -0.95 14.83
N TYR A 50 11.31 -0.29 15.25
CA TYR A 50 10.93 -0.17 16.66
C TYR A 50 10.68 -1.53 17.33
N THR A 51 10.26 -2.55 16.59
CA THR A 51 10.03 -3.87 17.19
C THR A 51 11.30 -4.58 17.65
N LEU A 52 12.47 -4.20 17.13
CA LEU A 52 13.74 -4.87 17.39
C LEU A 52 14.78 -3.98 18.08
N PHE A 53 14.77 -2.67 17.82
CA PHE A 53 15.92 -1.82 18.13
C PHE A 53 15.61 -0.53 18.90
N SER A 54 14.33 -0.21 19.15
CA SER A 54 13.97 0.95 19.98
C SER A 54 14.43 0.81 21.44
N ARG A 55 14.16 1.84 22.24
CA ARG A 55 14.40 1.82 23.69
C ARG A 55 13.59 0.71 24.39
N ASP A 56 12.35 0.49 23.96
CA ASP A 56 11.46 -0.58 24.45
C ASP A 56 11.05 -1.53 23.31
N PRO A 57 11.93 -2.46 22.88
CA PRO A 57 11.69 -3.30 21.71
C PRO A 57 10.66 -4.39 22.02
N HIS A 58 9.54 -4.38 21.28
CA HIS A 58 8.51 -5.41 21.38
C HIS A 58 7.63 -5.43 20.12
N LEU A 59 7.02 -6.58 19.80
CA LEU A 59 6.27 -6.73 18.55
C LEU A 59 5.10 -5.75 18.40
N ALA A 60 4.46 -5.34 19.50
CA ALA A 60 3.36 -4.39 19.46
C ALA A 60 3.79 -2.97 19.03
N ALA A 61 5.10 -2.67 19.05
CA ALA A 61 5.65 -1.41 18.58
C ALA A 61 5.55 -1.21 17.06
N ILE A 62 5.10 -2.24 16.32
CA ILE A 62 4.85 -2.17 14.87
C ILE A 62 3.74 -1.18 14.47
N GLY A 63 2.94 -0.73 15.45
CA GLY A 63 1.85 0.22 15.24
C GLY A 63 0.57 -0.43 14.70
N PHE A 64 -0.57 0.20 15.00
CA PHE A 64 -1.91 -0.30 14.67
C PHE A 64 -2.76 0.67 13.83
N VAL A 65 -2.21 1.85 13.49
CA VAL A 65 -2.86 2.82 12.61
C VAL A 65 -2.96 2.25 11.20
N TRP A 66 -1.92 1.57 10.74
CA TRP A 66 -1.93 0.95 9.42
C TRP A 66 -1.74 -0.55 9.52
N ASN A 67 -2.21 -1.26 8.50
CA ASN A 67 -2.09 -2.71 8.43
C ASN A 67 -0.60 -3.13 8.40
N PRO A 68 -0.25 -4.28 9.01
CA PRO A 68 1.11 -4.55 9.47
C PRO A 68 2.02 -5.15 8.40
N LEU A 69 1.48 -5.74 7.34
CA LEU A 69 2.26 -6.55 6.40
C LEU A 69 3.44 -5.80 5.76
N PRO A 70 3.31 -4.52 5.33
CA PRO A 70 4.43 -3.79 4.74
C PRO A 70 5.60 -3.67 5.71
N SER A 71 5.35 -3.54 7.02
CA SER A 71 6.39 -3.50 8.05
C SER A 71 6.90 -4.89 8.41
N LEU A 72 6.01 -5.90 8.52
CA LEU A 72 6.37 -7.28 8.86
C LEU A 72 7.33 -7.91 7.84
N ILE A 73 7.15 -7.61 6.54
CA ILE A 73 8.03 -8.12 5.47
C ILE A 73 9.47 -7.62 5.64
N LEU A 74 9.68 -6.47 6.30
CA LEU A 74 11.02 -5.90 6.50
C LEU A 74 11.78 -6.59 7.64
N LEU A 75 11.08 -7.14 8.65
CA LEU A 75 11.67 -7.68 9.88
C LEU A 75 12.85 -8.65 9.65
N PRO A 76 12.75 -9.64 8.74
CA PRO A 76 13.85 -10.60 8.52
C PRO A 76 15.13 -9.95 7.99
N PHE A 77 15.03 -8.75 7.40
CA PHE A 77 16.14 -8.04 6.77
C PHE A 77 16.72 -6.94 7.65
N LEU A 78 16.02 -6.52 8.71
CA LEU A 78 16.48 -5.44 9.57
C LEU A 78 17.85 -5.68 10.24
N PRO A 79 18.23 -6.91 10.65
CA PRO A 79 19.58 -7.15 11.18
C PRO A 79 20.71 -6.78 10.21
N LEU A 80 20.46 -6.80 8.90
CA LEU A 80 21.43 -6.36 7.89
C LEU A 80 21.67 -4.84 7.96
N GLY A 81 20.72 -4.09 8.50
CA GLY A 81 20.86 -2.65 8.76
C GLY A 81 21.95 -2.31 9.77
N LEU A 82 22.32 -3.25 10.66
CA LEU A 82 23.45 -3.06 11.58
C LEU A 82 24.80 -3.03 10.85
N ILE A 83 24.88 -3.70 9.70
CA ILE A 83 26.08 -3.76 8.85
C ILE A 83 26.03 -2.66 7.78
N PHE A 84 24.84 -2.42 7.23
CA PHE A 84 24.61 -1.38 6.22
C PHE A 84 23.48 -0.43 6.66
N PRO A 85 23.78 0.59 7.47
CA PRO A 85 22.78 1.47 8.09
C PRO A 85 21.82 2.15 7.11
N ALA A 86 22.26 2.38 5.87
CA ALA A 86 21.41 2.95 4.81
C ALA A 86 20.13 2.12 4.54
N LEU A 87 20.15 0.81 4.83
CA LEU A 87 18.95 -0.04 4.72
C LEU A 87 17.80 0.46 5.59
N THR A 88 18.10 0.95 6.80
CA THR A 88 17.11 1.40 7.77
C THR A 88 17.09 2.91 7.90
N GLN A 89 18.22 3.55 8.23
CA GLN A 89 18.31 4.99 8.52
C GLN A 89 17.93 5.87 7.32
N GLN A 90 18.10 5.36 6.09
CA GLN A 90 17.80 6.08 4.84
C GLN A 90 16.66 5.43 4.03
N GLY A 91 16.02 4.37 4.55
CA GLY A 91 14.89 3.71 3.89
C GLY A 91 15.23 2.94 2.61
N LEU A 92 16.50 2.57 2.37
CA LEU A 92 16.85 1.78 1.17
C LEU A 92 16.15 0.41 1.14
N LEU A 93 15.95 -0.22 2.30
CA LEU A 93 15.34 -1.56 2.36
C LEU A 93 13.90 -1.55 1.80
N VAL A 94 13.09 -0.56 2.17
CA VAL A 94 11.67 -0.55 1.79
C VAL A 94 11.47 -0.32 0.29
N VAL A 95 12.28 0.53 -0.32
CA VAL A 95 12.23 0.77 -1.77
C VAL A 95 12.67 -0.45 -2.58
N LEU A 96 13.69 -1.18 -2.11
CA LEU A 96 14.15 -2.43 -2.73
C LEU A 96 13.12 -3.56 -2.61
N VAL A 97 12.49 -3.69 -1.43
CA VAL A 97 11.41 -4.66 -1.22
C VAL A 97 10.23 -4.34 -2.13
N SER A 98 9.85 -3.06 -2.29
CA SER A 98 8.81 -2.66 -3.23
C SER A 98 9.13 -3.07 -4.67
N ALA A 99 10.38 -2.88 -5.12
CA ALA A 99 10.79 -3.24 -6.47
C ALA A 99 10.71 -4.75 -6.71
N ALA A 100 11.11 -5.54 -5.70
CA ALA A 100 11.01 -6.99 -5.74
C ALA A 100 9.55 -7.47 -5.80
N LEU A 101 8.68 -6.92 -4.95
CA LEU A 101 7.26 -7.27 -4.90
C LEU A 101 6.53 -6.87 -6.20
N MET A 102 6.82 -5.70 -6.76
CA MET A 102 6.23 -5.29 -8.04
C MET A 102 6.72 -6.14 -9.21
N THR A 103 8.00 -6.53 -9.22
CA THR A 103 8.54 -7.49 -10.20
C THR A 103 7.79 -8.82 -10.13
N ALA A 104 7.54 -9.32 -8.92
CA ALA A 104 6.73 -10.53 -8.70
C ALA A 104 5.30 -10.34 -9.22
N THR A 105 4.67 -9.19 -8.98
CA THR A 105 3.34 -8.86 -9.49
C THR A 105 3.26 -8.96 -11.02
N VAL A 106 4.27 -8.44 -11.74
CA VAL A 106 4.36 -8.56 -13.21
C VAL A 106 4.42 -10.03 -13.63
N ALA A 107 5.20 -10.86 -12.93
CA ALA A 107 5.30 -12.28 -13.23
C ALA A 107 3.99 -13.04 -12.99
N VAL A 108 3.27 -12.73 -11.89
CA VAL A 108 1.96 -13.33 -11.61
C VAL A 108 0.93 -12.87 -12.64
N LEU A 109 0.89 -11.59 -13.00
CA LEU A 109 -0.01 -11.07 -14.06
C LEU A 109 0.24 -11.76 -15.40
N HIS A 110 1.50 -11.97 -15.79
CA HIS A 110 1.84 -12.71 -17.00
C HIS A 110 1.32 -14.16 -16.94
N ASP A 111 1.43 -14.83 -15.78
CA ASP A 111 0.90 -16.17 -15.59
C ASP A 111 -0.63 -16.20 -15.66
N VAL A 112 -1.32 -15.21 -15.12
CA VAL A 112 -2.78 -15.07 -15.24
C VAL A 112 -3.18 -14.94 -16.71
N LEU A 113 -2.58 -14.02 -17.46
CA LEU A 113 -2.85 -13.87 -18.90
C LEU A 113 -2.56 -15.17 -19.68
N ARG A 114 -1.50 -15.90 -19.31
CA ARG A 114 -1.19 -17.20 -19.92
C ARG A 114 -2.27 -18.24 -19.65
N ARG A 115 -2.78 -18.31 -18.42
CA ARG A 115 -3.86 -19.24 -18.01
C ARG A 115 -5.23 -18.86 -18.55
N SER A 116 -5.43 -17.58 -18.87
CA SER A 116 -6.60 -17.08 -19.60
C SER A 116 -6.48 -17.27 -21.11
N ASP A 117 -5.55 -18.11 -21.59
CA ASP A 117 -5.37 -18.47 -23.00
C ASP A 117 -5.05 -17.28 -23.92
N VAL A 118 -4.46 -16.20 -23.39
CA VAL A 118 -4.05 -15.04 -24.18
C VAL A 118 -2.88 -15.41 -25.09
N PRO A 119 -2.97 -15.17 -26.43
CA PRO A 119 -1.91 -15.44 -27.38
C PRO A 119 -0.59 -14.79 -26.98
N ARG A 120 0.53 -15.48 -27.24
CA ARG A 120 1.86 -15.11 -26.73
C ARG A 120 2.24 -13.64 -26.99
N THR A 121 2.04 -13.14 -28.21
CA THR A 121 2.40 -11.76 -28.57
C THR A 121 1.56 -10.74 -27.80
N ALA A 122 0.23 -10.88 -27.83
CA ALA A 122 -0.66 -10.01 -27.07
C ALA A 122 -0.37 -10.06 -25.56
N ARG A 123 -0.09 -11.25 -25.03
CA ARG A 123 0.29 -11.44 -23.63
C ARG A 123 1.55 -10.67 -23.26
N LEU A 124 2.60 -10.73 -24.11
CA LEU A 124 3.83 -9.98 -23.89
C LEU A 124 3.59 -8.47 -23.93
N VAL A 125 2.80 -7.97 -24.89
CA VAL A 125 2.45 -6.55 -25.00
C VAL A 125 1.64 -6.09 -23.78
N LEU A 126 0.63 -6.84 -23.36
CA LEU A 126 -0.17 -6.54 -22.18
C LEU A 126 0.66 -6.55 -20.89
N THR A 127 1.58 -7.51 -20.76
CA THR A 127 2.52 -7.57 -19.63
C THR A 127 3.44 -6.35 -19.63
N ALA A 128 3.98 -5.96 -20.78
CA ALA A 128 4.83 -4.77 -20.91
C ALA A 128 4.04 -3.49 -20.64
N ALA A 129 2.80 -3.38 -21.13
CA ALA A 129 1.94 -2.24 -20.90
C ALA A 129 1.58 -2.05 -19.42
N PHE A 130 1.34 -3.16 -18.69
CA PHE A 130 1.23 -3.12 -17.24
C PHE A 130 2.55 -2.71 -16.58
N ALA A 131 3.64 -3.40 -16.90
CA ALA A 131 4.92 -3.23 -16.23
C ALA A 131 5.54 -1.84 -16.43
N LEU A 132 5.32 -1.23 -17.59
CA LEU A 132 5.84 0.08 -17.97
C LEU A 132 4.80 1.20 -17.81
N HIS A 133 3.63 0.89 -17.24
CA HIS A 133 2.65 1.92 -16.91
C HIS A 133 3.26 2.90 -15.91
N PRO A 134 3.16 4.23 -16.10
CA PRO A 134 3.89 5.20 -15.27
C PRO A 134 3.64 5.04 -13.76
N MET A 135 2.39 4.84 -13.36
CA MET A 135 2.04 4.52 -11.96
C MET A 135 2.71 3.25 -11.44
N ILE A 136 2.79 2.18 -12.24
CA ILE A 136 3.41 0.92 -11.81
C ILE A 136 4.92 1.10 -11.66
N VAL A 137 5.56 1.86 -12.56
CA VAL A 137 6.99 2.17 -12.46
C VAL A 137 7.26 3.00 -11.20
N ILE A 138 6.55 4.10 -10.97
CA ILE A 138 6.74 4.96 -9.79
C ILE A 138 6.55 4.16 -8.49
N TYR A 139 5.43 3.44 -8.37
CA TYR A 139 5.11 2.66 -7.18
C TYR A 139 5.91 1.36 -7.06
N SER A 140 6.67 0.97 -8.09
CA SER A 140 7.65 -0.11 -7.94
C SER A 140 8.79 0.30 -7.03
N GLY A 141 9.23 1.56 -7.06
CA GLY A 141 10.43 2.02 -6.36
C GLY A 141 10.20 2.89 -5.14
N ASN A 142 8.97 3.32 -4.87
CA ASN A 142 8.74 4.29 -3.79
C ASN A 142 8.63 3.67 -2.38
N GLY A 143 8.48 2.34 -2.24
CA GLY A 143 8.42 1.71 -0.93
C GLY A 143 7.05 1.76 -0.25
N MET A 144 6.00 2.25 -0.92
CA MET A 144 4.66 2.31 -0.34
C MET A 144 3.96 0.93 -0.41
N SER A 145 2.75 0.85 0.11
CA SER A 145 2.03 -0.43 0.26
C SER A 145 1.52 -1.02 -1.07
N GLU A 146 1.51 -0.26 -2.16
CA GLU A 146 0.94 -0.65 -3.46
C GLU A 146 1.57 -1.91 -4.05
N ALA A 147 2.89 -2.03 -4.05
CA ALA A 147 3.57 -3.21 -4.62
C ALA A 147 3.20 -4.49 -3.87
N CYS A 148 3.19 -4.43 -2.53
CA CYS A 148 2.75 -5.52 -1.66
C CYS A 148 1.27 -5.86 -1.90
N PHE A 149 0.42 -4.83 -1.92
CA PHE A 149 -1.02 -5.00 -2.09
C PHE A 149 -1.38 -5.61 -3.45
N LEU A 150 -0.81 -5.08 -4.53
CA LEU A 150 -1.04 -5.60 -5.88
C LEU A 150 -0.53 -7.04 -6.05
N LEU A 151 0.59 -7.41 -5.42
CA LEU A 151 1.06 -8.79 -5.44
C LEU A 151 0.04 -9.73 -4.81
N CYS A 152 -0.42 -9.40 -3.60
CA CYS A 152 -1.42 -10.21 -2.88
C CYS A 152 -2.74 -10.30 -3.67
N LEU A 153 -3.25 -9.19 -4.21
CA LEU A 153 -4.45 -9.20 -5.04
C LEU A 153 -4.26 -10.01 -6.33
N MET A 154 -3.10 -9.93 -6.98
CA MET A 154 -2.82 -10.68 -8.21
C MET A 154 -2.68 -12.19 -7.94
N LEU A 155 -2.12 -12.58 -6.79
CA LEU A 155 -2.12 -13.97 -6.33
C LEU A 155 -3.55 -14.49 -6.08
N ALA A 156 -4.41 -13.66 -5.48
CA ALA A 156 -5.83 -13.98 -5.30
C ALA A 156 -6.55 -14.13 -6.66
N VAL A 157 -6.36 -13.18 -7.59
CA VAL A 157 -6.87 -13.29 -8.97
C VAL A 157 -6.41 -14.58 -9.62
N ARG A 158 -5.13 -14.91 -9.52
CA ARG A 158 -4.57 -16.14 -10.11
C ARG A 158 -5.23 -17.40 -9.54
N ALA A 159 -5.32 -17.53 -8.22
CA ALA A 159 -5.95 -18.67 -7.58
C ALA A 159 -7.43 -18.80 -7.99
N LEU A 160 -8.15 -17.68 -8.03
CA LEU A 160 -9.56 -17.63 -8.42
C LEU A 160 -9.76 -17.95 -9.92
N VAL A 161 -8.87 -17.50 -10.82
CA VAL A 161 -8.90 -17.90 -12.23
C VAL A 161 -8.72 -19.40 -12.39
N ILE A 162 -7.78 -20.02 -11.65
CA ILE A 162 -7.56 -21.47 -11.69
C ILE A 162 -8.79 -22.22 -11.18
N TRP A 163 -9.37 -21.77 -10.06
CA TRP A 163 -10.60 -22.36 -9.52
C TRP A 163 -11.80 -22.22 -10.48
N LEU A 164 -11.97 -21.04 -11.08
CA LEU A 164 -13.02 -20.79 -12.06
C LEU A 164 -12.81 -21.61 -13.34
N ALA A 165 -11.56 -21.82 -13.78
CA ALA A 165 -11.28 -22.60 -14.98
C ALA A 165 -11.46 -24.11 -14.75
N ASP A 166 -10.89 -24.63 -13.66
CA ASP A 166 -10.64 -26.06 -13.49
C ASP A 166 -11.48 -26.70 -12.37
N GLY A 167 -12.21 -25.91 -11.56
CA GLY A 167 -12.97 -26.42 -10.41
C GLY A 167 -12.11 -26.94 -9.25
N ARG A 168 -10.82 -26.59 -9.23
CA ARG A 168 -9.81 -27.07 -8.29
C ARG A 168 -9.97 -26.46 -6.89
N ALA A 169 -10.73 -27.12 -6.02
CA ALA A 169 -11.07 -26.66 -4.68
C ALA A 169 -9.84 -26.31 -3.81
N GLU A 170 -8.69 -26.95 -4.05
CA GLU A 170 -7.44 -26.65 -3.35
C GLU A 170 -6.91 -25.24 -3.60
N GLN A 171 -7.41 -24.54 -4.63
CA GLN A 171 -7.07 -23.14 -4.89
C GLN A 171 -7.83 -22.15 -3.99
N LEU A 172 -8.89 -22.59 -3.30
CA LEU A 172 -9.68 -21.71 -2.43
C LEU A 172 -8.89 -21.28 -1.18
N VAL A 173 -8.01 -22.16 -0.66
CA VAL A 173 -7.12 -21.83 0.47
C VAL A 173 -6.08 -20.76 0.11
N PRO A 174 -5.24 -20.91 -0.95
CA PRO A 174 -4.31 -19.85 -1.33
C PRO A 174 -5.02 -18.57 -1.79
N LEU A 175 -6.24 -18.67 -2.33
CA LEU A 175 -7.11 -17.51 -2.59
C LEU A 175 -7.41 -16.75 -1.29
N GLY A 176 -7.93 -17.44 -0.27
CA GLY A 176 -8.24 -16.81 1.01
C GLY A 176 -7.00 -16.26 1.72
N LEU A 177 -5.88 -16.98 1.69
CA LEU A 177 -4.61 -16.52 2.25
C LEU A 177 -4.10 -15.25 1.54
N ALA A 178 -4.17 -15.21 0.21
CA ALA A 178 -3.78 -14.04 -0.56
C ALA A 178 -4.66 -12.81 -0.24
N ILE A 179 -5.97 -13.01 -0.01
CA ILE A 179 -6.87 -11.94 0.45
C ILE A 179 -6.54 -11.50 1.87
N GLY A 180 -6.26 -12.42 2.79
CA GLY A 180 -5.83 -12.09 4.15
C GLY A 180 -4.52 -11.30 4.19
N LEU A 181 -3.55 -11.67 3.35
CA LEU A 181 -2.32 -10.90 3.17
C LEU A 181 -2.59 -9.54 2.51
N ALA A 182 -3.50 -9.46 1.53
CA ALA A 182 -3.90 -8.18 0.96
C ALA A 182 -4.50 -7.25 2.02
N TYR A 183 -5.33 -7.78 2.93
CA TYR A 183 -5.82 -7.02 4.09
C TYR A 183 -4.67 -6.59 5.00
N GLY A 184 -3.69 -7.47 5.23
CA GLY A 184 -2.47 -7.12 5.95
C GLY A 184 -1.67 -5.98 5.30
N ALA A 185 -1.77 -5.80 3.99
CA ALA A 185 -1.15 -4.66 3.29
C ALA A 185 -2.00 -3.38 3.41
N ARG A 186 -3.31 -3.50 3.19
CA ARG A 186 -4.24 -2.39 2.99
C ARG A 186 -5.67 -2.79 3.35
N TYR A 187 -6.37 -1.97 4.14
CA TYR A 187 -7.71 -2.29 4.65
C TYR A 187 -8.78 -2.37 3.56
N GLU A 188 -8.54 -1.80 2.39
CA GLU A 188 -9.38 -1.87 1.19
C GLU A 188 -9.64 -3.32 0.76
N ALA A 189 -8.76 -4.27 1.15
CA ALA A 189 -8.98 -5.70 0.94
C ALA A 189 -10.18 -6.27 1.73
N LEU A 190 -10.82 -5.50 2.61
CA LEU A 190 -12.13 -5.84 3.17
C LEU A 190 -13.17 -6.06 2.05
N ALA A 191 -13.08 -5.31 0.95
CA ALA A 191 -13.99 -5.44 -0.18
C ALA A 191 -13.89 -6.82 -0.87
N PRO A 192 -12.71 -7.28 -1.32
CA PRO A 192 -12.57 -8.63 -1.86
C PRO A 192 -12.77 -9.72 -0.80
N ALA A 193 -12.45 -9.47 0.49
CA ALA A 193 -12.76 -10.41 1.57
C ALA A 193 -14.27 -10.68 1.72
N ALA A 194 -15.12 -9.71 1.41
CA ALA A 194 -16.57 -9.88 1.35
C ALA A 194 -17.05 -10.42 0.00
N ALA A 195 -16.54 -9.87 -1.11
CA ALA A 195 -17.07 -10.16 -2.45
C ALA A 195 -16.68 -11.54 -2.99
N VAL A 196 -15.47 -12.03 -2.69
CA VAL A 196 -14.96 -13.31 -3.22
C VAL A 196 -15.75 -14.51 -2.67
N PRO A 197 -16.01 -14.64 -1.36
CA PRO A 197 -16.81 -15.75 -0.84
C PRO A 197 -18.22 -15.80 -1.44
N VAL A 198 -18.83 -14.64 -1.73
CA VAL A 198 -20.13 -14.55 -2.40
C VAL A 198 -20.04 -15.08 -3.83
N LEU A 199 -19.04 -14.66 -4.62
CA LEU A 199 -18.84 -15.19 -5.98
C LEU A 199 -18.60 -16.70 -5.96
N VAL A 200 -17.75 -17.18 -5.05
CA VAL A 200 -17.44 -18.60 -4.89
C VAL A 200 -18.72 -19.37 -4.55
N PHE A 201 -19.48 -18.91 -3.56
CA PHE A 201 -20.77 -19.51 -3.18
C PHE A 201 -21.72 -19.63 -4.37
N LEU A 202 -21.96 -18.52 -5.07
CA LEU A 202 -22.90 -18.48 -6.21
C LEU A 202 -22.42 -19.36 -7.36
N THR A 203 -21.12 -19.38 -7.63
CA THR A 203 -20.53 -20.19 -8.70
C THR A 203 -20.60 -21.69 -8.37
N THR A 204 -20.27 -22.10 -7.14
CA THR A 204 -20.42 -23.49 -6.70
C THR A 204 -21.88 -23.92 -6.74
N LEU A 205 -22.81 -23.07 -6.27
CA LEU A 205 -24.24 -23.33 -6.31
C LEU A 205 -24.71 -23.55 -7.76
N TRP A 206 -24.26 -22.74 -8.70
CA TRP A 206 -24.62 -22.83 -10.12
C TRP A 206 -24.01 -24.05 -10.83
N ARG A 207 -22.74 -24.38 -10.56
CA ARG A 207 -22.02 -25.48 -11.23
C ARG A 207 -22.38 -26.87 -10.71
N THR A 208 -22.77 -26.97 -9.45
CA THR A 208 -23.00 -28.26 -8.80
C THR A 208 -24.33 -28.87 -9.28
N PRO A 209 -24.32 -30.04 -9.93
CA PRO A 209 -25.55 -30.76 -10.25
C PRO A 209 -26.11 -31.48 -9.00
N GLY A 210 -27.41 -31.76 -8.99
CA GLY A 210 -28.07 -32.53 -7.94
C GLY A 210 -29.07 -31.74 -7.10
N ASP A 211 -29.43 -32.30 -5.96
CA ASP A 211 -30.44 -31.80 -5.03
C ASP A 211 -30.01 -30.48 -4.37
N ARG A 212 -31.00 -29.64 -4.05
CA ARG A 212 -30.77 -28.31 -3.45
C ARG A 212 -29.97 -28.36 -2.14
N PRO A 213 -30.24 -29.29 -1.19
CA PRO A 213 -29.45 -29.40 0.04
C PRO A 213 -27.95 -29.63 -0.22
N ARG A 214 -27.60 -30.59 -1.08
CA ARG A 214 -26.20 -30.87 -1.44
C ARG A 214 -25.50 -29.67 -2.07
N ARG A 215 -26.17 -29.00 -3.02
CA ARG A 215 -25.61 -27.81 -3.71
C ARG A 215 -25.29 -26.69 -2.72
N ILE A 216 -26.19 -26.44 -1.76
CA ILE A 216 -25.99 -25.43 -0.72
C ILE A 216 -24.84 -25.83 0.22
N ALA A 217 -24.76 -27.10 0.62
CA ALA A 217 -23.70 -27.57 1.52
C ALA A 217 -22.30 -27.40 0.91
N LEU A 218 -22.13 -27.75 -0.38
CA LEU A 218 -20.87 -27.55 -1.10
C LEU A 218 -20.55 -26.07 -1.29
N ALA A 219 -21.53 -25.25 -1.68
CA ALA A 219 -21.35 -23.81 -1.84
C ALA A 219 -20.93 -23.12 -0.54
N ARG A 220 -21.49 -23.53 0.61
CA ARG A 220 -21.06 -23.05 1.94
C ARG A 220 -19.62 -23.45 2.23
N THR A 221 -19.27 -24.71 1.97
CA THR A 221 -17.92 -25.22 2.22
C THR A 221 -16.87 -24.45 1.41
N ASP A 222 -17.10 -24.28 0.11
CA ASP A 222 -16.19 -23.53 -0.77
C ASP A 222 -16.08 -22.06 -0.35
N ALA A 223 -17.19 -21.42 0.00
CA ALA A 223 -17.19 -20.04 0.47
C ALA A 223 -16.43 -19.88 1.79
N VAL A 224 -16.53 -20.84 2.71
CA VAL A 224 -15.74 -20.87 3.95
C VAL A 224 -14.26 -21.06 3.64
N LEU A 225 -13.88 -21.98 2.77
CA LEU A 225 -12.48 -22.18 2.38
C LEU A 225 -11.86 -20.91 1.77
N ALA A 226 -12.63 -20.20 0.94
CA ALA A 226 -12.20 -18.95 0.32
C ALA A 226 -12.18 -17.76 1.29
N GLY A 227 -13.16 -17.65 2.18
CA GLY A 227 -13.37 -16.47 3.03
C GLY A 227 -12.69 -16.54 4.39
N LEU A 228 -12.53 -17.74 4.97
CA LEU A 228 -12.08 -17.90 6.34
C LEU A 228 -10.69 -17.30 6.61
N PRO A 229 -9.66 -17.50 5.77
CA PRO A 229 -8.35 -16.90 6.06
C PRO A 229 -8.36 -15.37 6.06
N GLY A 230 -9.11 -14.75 5.13
CA GLY A 230 -9.31 -13.30 5.10
C GLY A 230 -10.07 -12.79 6.32
N LEU A 231 -11.15 -13.47 6.70
CA LEU A 231 -11.93 -13.16 7.90
C LEU A 231 -11.08 -13.27 9.18
N LEU A 232 -10.26 -14.32 9.30
CA LEU A 232 -9.37 -14.49 10.43
C LEU A 232 -8.32 -13.38 10.49
N ALA A 233 -7.75 -12.95 9.37
CA ALA A 233 -6.82 -11.82 9.34
C ALA A 233 -7.46 -10.53 9.90
N VAL A 234 -8.71 -10.24 9.53
CA VAL A 234 -9.48 -9.09 10.04
C VAL A 234 -9.75 -9.22 11.53
N ILE A 235 -10.26 -10.38 11.98
CA ILE A 235 -10.62 -10.61 13.38
C ILE A 235 -9.37 -10.54 14.27
N LEU A 236 -8.29 -11.19 13.88
CA LEU A 236 -7.05 -11.24 14.66
C LEU A 236 -6.41 -9.85 14.76
N TRP A 237 -6.40 -9.08 13.67
CA TRP A 237 -5.89 -7.71 13.69
C TRP A 237 -6.77 -6.80 14.55
N ALA A 238 -8.09 -6.88 14.44
CA ALA A 238 -9.01 -6.09 15.25
C ALA A 238 -8.93 -6.43 16.74
N LEU A 239 -8.79 -7.72 17.06
CA LEU A 239 -8.59 -8.20 18.43
C LEU A 239 -7.26 -7.70 19.00
N ALA A 240 -6.18 -7.80 18.24
CA ALA A 240 -4.88 -7.28 18.64
C ALA A 240 -4.95 -5.75 18.88
N GLY A 241 -5.59 -5.00 17.98
CA GLY A 241 -5.84 -3.57 18.17
C GLY A 241 -6.63 -3.27 19.45
N LYS A 242 -7.68 -4.04 19.72
CA LYS A 242 -8.49 -3.86 20.93
C LYS A 242 -7.71 -4.13 22.21
N LEU A 243 -6.92 -5.21 22.23
CA LEU A 243 -6.17 -5.64 23.42
C LEU A 243 -4.95 -4.76 23.70
N ILE A 244 -4.28 -4.25 22.66
CA ILE A 244 -3.02 -3.51 22.79
C ILE A 244 -3.26 -2.00 22.83
N VAL A 245 -4.09 -1.47 21.92
CA VAL A 245 -4.29 -0.03 21.73
C VAL A 245 -5.62 0.43 22.34
N GLY A 246 -6.49 -0.50 22.74
CA GLY A 246 -7.80 -0.21 23.31
C GLY A 246 -8.91 0.05 22.27
N GLN A 247 -8.59 0.02 20.97
CA GLN A 247 -9.51 0.32 19.86
C GLN A 247 -9.59 -0.83 18.85
N TRP A 248 -10.79 -1.19 18.39
CA TRP A 248 -10.99 -2.26 17.41
C TRP A 248 -10.33 -1.98 16.05
N PHE A 249 -10.41 -0.72 15.60
CA PHE A 249 -9.83 -0.30 14.31
C PHE A 249 -9.19 1.08 14.46
N ALA A 250 -8.01 1.11 15.08
CA ALA A 250 -7.23 2.35 15.24
C ALA A 250 -6.95 3.06 13.90
N THR A 251 -6.90 2.30 12.79
CA THR A 251 -6.87 2.82 11.41
C THR A 251 -7.94 3.84 11.10
N PHE A 252 -9.15 3.70 11.65
CA PHE A 252 -10.24 4.63 11.39
C PHE A 252 -10.49 5.59 12.55
N SER A 253 -10.46 5.11 13.79
CA SER A 253 -10.96 5.85 14.96
C SER A 253 -9.90 6.55 15.81
N SER A 254 -8.61 6.23 15.63
CA SER A 254 -7.57 6.82 16.47
C SER A 254 -7.27 8.27 16.07
N GLN A 255 -6.55 8.99 16.94
CA GLN A 255 -6.08 10.36 16.65
C GLN A 255 -5.15 10.45 15.44
N TYR A 256 -4.49 9.33 15.08
CA TYR A 256 -3.65 9.19 13.90
C TYR A 256 -4.39 8.50 12.75
N GLY A 257 -5.63 8.06 12.97
CA GLY A 257 -6.41 7.31 12.01
C GLY A 257 -6.89 8.17 10.84
N ASN A 258 -7.35 7.51 9.78
CA ASN A 258 -7.81 8.14 8.56
C ASN A 258 -8.88 9.21 8.80
N SER A 259 -9.86 8.96 9.69
CA SER A 259 -10.94 9.93 9.95
C SER A 259 -10.41 11.24 10.54
N ALA A 260 -9.43 11.17 11.45
CA ALA A 260 -8.80 12.35 12.04
C ALA A 260 -7.93 13.11 11.02
N GLN A 261 -7.20 12.39 10.16
CA GLN A 261 -6.40 13.01 9.12
C GLN A 261 -7.26 13.69 8.04
N VAL A 262 -8.35 13.06 7.61
CA VAL A 262 -9.27 13.63 6.62
C VAL A 262 -10.00 14.85 7.20
N SER A 263 -10.46 14.79 8.45
CA SER A 263 -11.13 15.93 9.08
C SER A 263 -10.19 17.14 9.27
N ALA A 264 -8.95 16.90 9.69
CA ALA A 264 -7.94 17.95 9.84
C ALA A 264 -7.58 18.65 8.51
N ASN A 265 -7.72 17.95 7.38
CA ASN A 265 -7.39 18.45 6.05
C ASN A 265 -8.62 18.73 5.18
N ALA A 266 -9.84 18.72 5.74
CA ALA A 266 -11.09 18.72 4.98
C ALA A 266 -11.19 19.89 3.99
N THR A 267 -10.89 21.12 4.45
CA THR A 267 -10.92 22.33 3.60
C THR A 267 -9.89 22.28 2.47
N GLY A 268 -8.68 21.79 2.76
CA GLY A 268 -7.63 21.65 1.75
C GLY A 268 -7.99 20.60 0.70
N ILE A 269 -8.58 19.48 1.13
CA ILE A 269 -9.06 18.43 0.22
C ILE A 269 -10.19 18.98 -0.66
N SER A 270 -11.23 19.53 -0.06
CA SER A 270 -12.45 19.92 -0.76
C SER A 270 -12.23 21.09 -1.73
N SER A 271 -11.27 21.97 -1.45
CA SER A 271 -10.84 23.03 -2.37
C SER A 271 -10.33 22.54 -3.73
N VAL A 272 -9.86 21.28 -3.80
CA VAL A 272 -9.35 20.65 -5.03
C VAL A 272 -10.33 19.60 -5.57
N THR A 273 -10.95 18.83 -4.68
CA THR A 273 -11.79 17.68 -5.06
C THR A 273 -13.26 18.01 -5.23
N GLY A 274 -13.69 19.22 -4.85
CA GLY A 274 -15.07 19.64 -4.78
C GLY A 274 -15.71 19.41 -3.40
N ASP A 275 -16.56 20.35 -3.00
CA ASP A 275 -17.31 20.34 -1.74
C ASP A 275 -18.56 19.45 -1.79
N ASP A 276 -19.06 19.13 -2.99
CA ASP A 276 -20.30 18.39 -3.23
C ASP A 276 -20.08 17.08 -4.01
N LEU A 277 -21.12 16.25 -4.08
CA LEU A 277 -21.07 14.96 -4.77
C LEU A 277 -20.78 15.12 -6.28
N PRO A 278 -21.41 16.05 -7.03
CA PRO A 278 -21.06 16.30 -8.43
C PRO A 278 -19.59 16.66 -8.65
N GLY A 279 -19.02 17.56 -7.82
CA GLY A 279 -17.61 17.94 -7.89
C GLY A 279 -16.68 16.73 -7.70
N ARG A 280 -16.95 15.91 -6.67
CA ARG A 280 -16.19 14.68 -6.40
C ARG A 280 -16.33 13.65 -7.52
N ILE A 281 -17.52 13.47 -8.08
CA ILE A 281 -17.71 12.60 -9.26
C ILE A 281 -16.87 13.10 -10.43
N GLY A 282 -16.89 14.40 -10.71
CA GLY A 282 -16.09 15.02 -11.76
C GLY A 282 -14.59 14.79 -11.56
N TYR A 283 -14.09 15.01 -10.35
CA TYR A 283 -12.69 14.78 -9.98
C TYR A 283 -12.29 13.30 -10.13
N TRP A 284 -13.11 12.38 -9.60
CA TRP A 284 -12.88 10.94 -9.72
C TRP A 284 -12.86 10.49 -11.19
N LEU A 285 -13.78 10.99 -12.01
CA LEU A 285 -13.81 10.69 -13.45
C LEU A 285 -12.54 11.17 -14.15
N GLN A 286 -12.01 12.35 -13.80
CA GLN A 286 -10.74 12.82 -14.37
C GLN A 286 -9.57 11.92 -13.98
N GLN A 287 -9.52 11.43 -12.74
CA GLN A 287 -8.51 10.45 -12.32
C GLN A 287 -8.67 9.12 -13.07
N MET A 288 -9.90 8.62 -13.23
CA MET A 288 -10.17 7.38 -13.97
C MET A 288 -9.77 7.51 -15.44
N LEU A 289 -10.10 8.64 -16.07
CA LEU A 289 -9.70 8.94 -17.43
C LEU A 289 -8.17 9.07 -17.56
N GLY A 290 -7.49 9.58 -16.54
CA GLY A 290 -6.04 9.63 -16.48
C GLY A 290 -5.40 8.24 -16.44
N LEU A 291 -5.91 7.36 -15.57
CA LEU A 291 -5.33 6.04 -15.31
C LEU A 291 -5.71 4.99 -16.35
N ALA A 292 -6.94 5.02 -16.86
CA ALA A 292 -7.45 4.03 -17.81
C ALA A 292 -8.63 4.60 -18.62
N PRO A 293 -8.37 5.43 -19.65
CA PRO A 293 -9.41 6.16 -20.39
C PRO A 293 -10.58 5.30 -20.90
N LEU A 294 -10.29 4.07 -21.33
CA LEU A 294 -11.27 3.16 -21.92
C LEU A 294 -11.69 2.03 -20.96
N PHE A 295 -11.41 2.16 -19.67
CA PHE A 295 -11.73 1.14 -18.66
C PHE A 295 -13.20 0.70 -18.71
N VAL A 296 -14.15 1.64 -18.66
CA VAL A 296 -15.59 1.32 -18.62
C VAL A 296 -16.02 0.56 -19.88
N VAL A 297 -15.53 0.98 -21.05
CA VAL A 297 -15.83 0.32 -22.33
C VAL A 297 -15.29 -1.11 -22.34
N VAL A 298 -14.03 -1.29 -21.91
CA VAL A 298 -13.38 -2.60 -21.84
C VAL A 298 -14.07 -3.51 -20.82
N LEU A 299 -14.48 -2.99 -19.66
CA LEU A 299 -15.22 -3.72 -18.63
C LEU A 299 -16.56 -4.23 -19.16
N VAL A 300 -17.38 -3.34 -19.73
CA VAL A 300 -18.70 -3.70 -20.27
C VAL A 300 -18.53 -4.73 -21.40
N ALA A 301 -17.60 -4.50 -22.33
CA ALA A 301 -17.35 -5.44 -23.41
C ALA A 301 -16.93 -6.83 -22.88
N ALA A 302 -16.02 -6.88 -21.90
CA ALA A 302 -15.53 -8.12 -21.31
C ALA A 302 -16.65 -8.87 -20.59
N LEU A 303 -17.49 -8.19 -19.81
CA LEU A 303 -18.65 -8.79 -19.13
C LEU A 303 -19.69 -9.31 -20.12
N VAL A 304 -19.99 -8.57 -21.18
CA VAL A 304 -20.92 -9.01 -22.24
C VAL A 304 -20.38 -10.24 -22.97
N VAL A 305 -19.08 -10.26 -23.28
CA VAL A 305 -18.44 -11.41 -23.93
C VAL A 305 -18.43 -12.63 -23.00
N ALA A 306 -18.08 -12.45 -21.72
CA ALA A 306 -18.11 -13.50 -20.71
C ALA A 306 -19.52 -14.10 -20.55
N TRP A 307 -20.55 -13.25 -20.46
CA TRP A 307 -21.94 -13.68 -20.39
C TRP A 307 -22.34 -14.52 -21.62
N ARG A 308 -22.06 -14.02 -22.83
CA ARG A 308 -22.40 -14.72 -24.08
C ARG A 308 -21.64 -16.02 -24.27
N ARG A 309 -20.40 -16.11 -23.78
CA ARG A 309 -19.54 -17.30 -23.87
C ARG A 309 -19.73 -18.27 -22.70
N ARG A 310 -20.46 -17.86 -21.64
CA ARG A 310 -20.52 -18.56 -20.35
C ARG A 310 -19.13 -18.84 -19.76
N ASP A 311 -18.21 -17.91 -19.94
CA ASP A 311 -16.86 -17.99 -19.37
C ASP A 311 -16.76 -17.06 -18.14
N PRO A 312 -16.83 -17.60 -16.91
CA PRO A 312 -16.80 -16.78 -15.71
C PRO A 312 -15.39 -16.34 -15.32
N ARG A 313 -14.32 -16.77 -16.01
CA ARG A 313 -12.92 -16.48 -15.61
C ARG A 313 -12.65 -14.98 -15.43
N VAL A 314 -13.32 -14.12 -16.21
CA VAL A 314 -13.21 -12.65 -16.08
C VAL A 314 -13.64 -12.13 -14.71
N LEU A 315 -14.58 -12.83 -14.05
CA LEU A 315 -15.10 -12.45 -12.75
C LEU A 315 -14.03 -12.51 -11.67
N ALA A 316 -12.96 -13.28 -11.86
CA ALA A 316 -11.84 -13.27 -10.91
C ALA A 316 -11.22 -11.88 -10.76
N ALA A 317 -10.87 -11.24 -11.88
CA ALA A 317 -10.28 -9.90 -11.88
C ALA A 317 -11.31 -8.84 -11.42
N VAL A 318 -12.54 -8.93 -11.92
CA VAL A 318 -13.61 -7.99 -11.57
C VAL A 318 -13.97 -8.05 -10.08
N THR A 319 -14.08 -9.25 -9.51
CA THR A 319 -14.43 -9.40 -8.09
C THR A 319 -13.27 -9.05 -7.17
N VAL A 320 -12.02 -9.40 -7.50
CA VAL A 320 -10.88 -9.10 -6.61
C VAL A 320 -10.44 -7.64 -6.75
N LEU A 321 -10.12 -7.19 -7.97
CA LEU A 321 -9.60 -5.83 -8.20
C LEU A 321 -10.71 -4.79 -8.29
N GLY A 322 -11.84 -5.15 -8.93
CA GLY A 322 -12.96 -4.24 -9.09
C GLY A 322 -13.70 -3.94 -7.79
N SER A 323 -13.73 -4.87 -6.83
CA SER A 323 -14.30 -4.59 -5.49
C SER A 323 -13.46 -3.59 -4.70
N VAL A 324 -12.12 -3.69 -4.77
CA VAL A 324 -11.20 -2.69 -4.21
C VAL A 324 -11.43 -1.33 -4.87
N LEU A 325 -11.44 -1.27 -6.21
CA LEU A 325 -11.69 -0.03 -6.94
C LEU A 325 -13.05 0.60 -6.58
N ALA A 326 -14.09 -0.21 -6.42
CA ALA A 326 -15.42 0.25 -6.01
C ALA A 326 -15.43 0.75 -4.56
N PHE A 327 -14.71 0.10 -3.66
CA PHE A 327 -14.55 0.55 -2.28
C PHE A 327 -13.83 1.90 -2.23
N ASP A 328 -12.73 2.06 -2.97
CA ASP A 328 -11.98 3.32 -3.03
C ASP A 328 -12.82 4.46 -3.60
N ALA A 329 -13.58 4.18 -4.67
CA ALA A 329 -14.53 5.14 -5.22
C ALA A 329 -15.60 5.54 -4.19
N LEU A 330 -16.19 4.57 -3.47
CA LEU A 330 -17.20 4.85 -2.45
C LEU A 330 -16.63 5.64 -1.26
N ALA A 331 -15.43 5.30 -0.80
CA ALA A 331 -14.75 6.00 0.28
C ALA A 331 -14.47 7.46 -0.10
N PHE A 332 -14.01 7.69 -1.33
CA PHE A 332 -13.79 9.05 -1.84
C PHE A 332 -15.09 9.82 -2.03
N LEU A 333 -16.08 9.26 -2.71
CA LEU A 333 -17.36 9.95 -2.97
C LEU A 333 -18.12 10.28 -1.68
N SER A 334 -17.99 9.44 -0.64
CA SER A 334 -18.54 9.71 0.70
C SER A 334 -17.75 10.77 1.50
N GLY A 335 -16.60 11.21 1.00
CA GLY A 335 -15.76 12.22 1.66
C GLY A 335 -14.92 11.68 2.81
N THR A 336 -14.72 10.36 2.86
CA THR A 336 -13.95 9.68 3.91
C THR A 336 -12.52 9.36 3.47
N SER A 337 -12.08 9.88 2.32
CA SER A 337 -10.75 9.63 1.74
C SER A 337 -10.17 10.91 1.12
N PHE A 338 -8.85 10.98 1.05
CA PHE A 338 -8.09 12.08 0.43
C PHE A 338 -8.25 12.19 -1.09
N GLY A 339 -8.73 11.13 -1.76
CA GLY A 339 -8.83 11.10 -3.22
C GLY A 339 -7.47 11.10 -3.94
N TRP A 340 -6.47 10.45 -3.35
CA TRP A 340 -5.16 10.29 -3.99
C TRP A 340 -5.24 9.34 -5.20
N LEU A 341 -4.53 9.68 -6.26
CA LEU A 341 -4.55 8.94 -7.52
C LEU A 341 -4.17 7.47 -7.33
N ARG A 342 -3.16 7.20 -6.49
CA ARG A 342 -2.69 5.85 -6.13
C ARG A 342 -3.75 4.92 -5.57
N PHE A 343 -4.81 5.43 -4.95
CA PHE A 343 -5.87 4.57 -4.43
C PHE A 343 -6.58 3.81 -5.54
N HIS A 344 -6.61 4.37 -6.75
CA HIS A 344 -7.23 3.73 -7.89
C HIS A 344 -6.27 2.88 -8.74
N ILE A 345 -5.06 2.59 -8.26
CA ILE A 345 -4.02 1.86 -9.02
C ILE A 345 -4.48 0.47 -9.51
N THR A 346 -5.46 -0.16 -8.84
CA THR A 346 -6.03 -1.46 -9.23
C THR A 346 -6.75 -1.43 -10.59
N VAL A 347 -7.16 -0.25 -11.08
CA VAL A 347 -7.76 -0.09 -12.42
C VAL A 347 -6.78 -0.50 -13.53
N VAL A 348 -5.48 -0.33 -13.32
CA VAL A 348 -4.43 -0.63 -14.30
C VAL A 348 -4.36 -2.14 -14.58
N PRO A 349 -4.06 -3.03 -13.60
CA PRO A 349 -4.07 -4.47 -13.83
C PRO A 349 -5.46 -4.99 -14.20
N LEU A 350 -6.54 -4.40 -13.67
CA LEU A 350 -7.90 -4.80 -14.03
C LEU A 350 -8.17 -4.60 -15.54
N THR A 351 -7.86 -3.42 -16.08
CA THR A 351 -8.03 -3.12 -17.51
C THR A 351 -7.19 -4.04 -18.39
N VAL A 352 -5.95 -4.33 -17.98
CA VAL A 352 -5.05 -5.25 -18.68
C VAL A 352 -5.63 -6.68 -18.75
N LEU A 353 -6.15 -7.19 -17.63
CA LEU A 353 -6.74 -8.53 -17.57
C LEU A 353 -8.06 -8.63 -18.35
N LEU A 354 -8.90 -7.58 -18.32
CA LEU A 354 -10.13 -7.49 -19.10
C LEU A 354 -9.83 -7.49 -20.62
N ALA A 355 -8.82 -6.71 -21.04
CA ALA A 355 -8.35 -6.71 -22.42
C ALA A 355 -7.80 -8.08 -22.84
N GLY A 356 -7.04 -8.74 -21.96
CA GLY A 356 -6.60 -10.12 -22.16
C GLY A 356 -7.76 -11.09 -22.37
N HIS A 357 -8.80 -11.02 -21.53
CA HIS A 357 -10.01 -11.84 -21.68
C HIS A 357 -10.71 -11.62 -23.03
N LEU A 358 -10.87 -10.37 -23.47
CA LEU A 358 -11.46 -10.05 -24.78
C LEU A 358 -10.67 -10.65 -25.93
N ILE A 359 -9.34 -10.55 -25.87
CA ILE A 359 -8.41 -11.09 -26.87
C ILE A 359 -8.51 -12.62 -26.94
N ALA A 360 -8.52 -13.30 -25.79
CA ALA A 360 -8.62 -14.75 -25.73
C ALA A 360 -9.99 -15.24 -26.24
N ALA A 361 -11.07 -14.56 -25.87
CA ALA A 361 -12.43 -14.93 -26.27
C ALA A 361 -12.73 -14.66 -27.76
N ARG A 362 -12.04 -13.68 -28.37
CA ARG A 362 -12.20 -13.29 -29.78
C ARG A 362 -10.85 -12.84 -30.38
N PRO A 363 -10.01 -13.77 -30.86
CA PRO A 363 -8.69 -13.46 -31.43
C PRO A 363 -8.76 -12.88 -32.86
N ARG A 364 -9.76 -12.02 -33.14
CA ARG A 364 -9.86 -11.28 -34.40
C ARG A 364 -8.95 -10.07 -34.33
N ARG A 365 -8.25 -9.77 -35.44
CA ARG A 365 -7.28 -8.66 -35.52
C ARG A 365 -7.85 -7.33 -34.98
N GLU A 366 -9.09 -7.00 -35.31
CA GLU A 366 -9.77 -5.79 -34.85
C GLU A 366 -9.94 -5.75 -33.32
N VAL A 367 -10.42 -6.84 -32.70
CA VAL A 367 -10.59 -6.93 -31.24
C VAL A 367 -9.25 -6.86 -30.54
N VAL A 368 -8.23 -7.55 -31.07
CA VAL A 368 -6.88 -7.50 -30.53
C VAL A 368 -6.32 -6.08 -30.59
N THR A 369 -6.46 -5.42 -31.74
CA THR A 369 -5.96 -4.05 -31.92
C THR A 369 -6.68 -3.08 -30.98
N ALA A 370 -8.01 -3.15 -30.89
CA ALA A 370 -8.81 -2.29 -30.02
C ALA A 370 -8.49 -2.52 -28.52
N ALA A 371 -8.39 -3.78 -28.09
CA ALA A 371 -8.08 -4.12 -26.70
C ALA A 371 -6.65 -3.69 -26.31
N LEU A 372 -5.67 -3.89 -27.19
CA LEU A 372 -4.31 -3.40 -26.96
C LEU A 372 -4.25 -1.87 -26.95
N ALA A 373 -4.91 -1.19 -27.90
CA ALA A 373 -4.97 0.27 -27.93
C ALA A 373 -5.61 0.84 -26.66
N ALA A 374 -6.67 0.21 -26.15
CA ALA A 374 -7.34 0.61 -24.92
C ALA A 374 -6.46 0.52 -23.67
N VAL A 375 -5.52 -0.42 -23.63
CA VAL A 375 -4.53 -0.53 -22.56
C VAL A 375 -3.37 0.45 -22.80
N LEU A 376 -2.87 0.54 -24.03
CA LEU A 376 -1.68 1.35 -24.35
C LEU A 376 -1.94 2.85 -24.25
N VAL A 377 -3.17 3.32 -24.52
CA VAL A 377 -3.54 4.74 -24.38
C VAL A 377 -3.49 5.23 -22.92
N ALA A 378 -3.57 4.30 -21.95
CA ALA A 378 -3.43 4.63 -20.52
C ALA A 378 -2.05 5.18 -20.18
N ILE A 379 -1.00 4.79 -20.90
CA ILE A 379 0.38 5.24 -20.66
C ILE A 379 0.51 6.76 -20.87
N PRO A 380 0.27 7.32 -22.08
CA PRO A 380 0.36 8.76 -22.28
C PRO A 380 -0.69 9.53 -21.47
N ALA A 381 -1.89 8.98 -21.27
CA ALA A 381 -2.92 9.61 -20.43
C ALA A 381 -2.43 9.77 -18.98
N THR A 382 -1.80 8.73 -18.42
CA THR A 382 -1.26 8.77 -17.06
C THR A 382 -0.08 9.73 -16.98
N VAL A 383 0.81 9.79 -17.98
CA VAL A 383 1.90 10.78 -18.01
C VAL A 383 1.36 12.21 -17.93
N VAL A 384 0.31 12.52 -18.69
CA VAL A 384 -0.35 13.83 -18.64
C VAL A 384 -0.97 14.09 -17.27
N THR A 385 -1.63 13.10 -16.67
CA THR A 385 -2.23 13.22 -15.33
C THR A 385 -1.19 13.41 -14.24
N LEU A 386 -0.05 12.72 -14.30
CA LEU A 386 1.06 12.90 -13.36
C LEU A 386 1.67 14.31 -13.46
N GLY A 387 1.59 14.95 -14.63
CA GLY A 387 1.95 16.36 -14.81
C GLY A 387 0.95 17.36 -14.23
N ARG A 388 -0.15 16.93 -13.61
CA ARG A 388 -1.18 17.78 -13.02
C ARG A 388 -1.20 17.62 -11.48
N PRO A 389 -0.56 18.52 -10.72
CA PRO A 389 -0.46 18.40 -9.27
C PRO A 389 -1.80 18.34 -8.53
N THR A 390 -2.86 18.88 -9.13
CA THR A 390 -4.21 18.83 -8.56
C THR A 390 -4.83 17.43 -8.63
N LEU A 391 -4.48 16.61 -9.63
CA LEU A 391 -5.01 15.25 -9.80
C LEU A 391 -4.07 14.18 -9.21
N ALA A 392 -2.76 14.38 -9.35
CA ALA A 392 -1.69 13.49 -8.87
C ALA A 392 -1.00 14.09 -7.64
N ARG A 393 -1.80 14.46 -6.63
CA ARG A 393 -1.34 15.24 -5.45
C ARG A 393 -0.20 14.56 -4.71
N GLU A 394 -0.34 13.27 -4.44
CA GLU A 394 0.69 12.50 -3.74
C GLU A 394 1.96 12.38 -4.59
N GLU A 395 1.80 12.01 -5.87
CA GLU A 395 2.95 11.82 -6.76
C GLU A 395 3.66 13.16 -7.06
N SER A 396 2.96 14.28 -6.96
CA SER A 396 3.54 15.61 -7.15
C SER A 396 4.61 15.97 -6.12
N GLU A 397 4.58 15.35 -4.93
CA GLU A 397 5.61 15.52 -3.88
C GLU A 397 6.98 14.93 -4.30
N TRP A 398 7.04 14.16 -5.39
CA TRP A 398 8.29 13.56 -5.88
C TRP A 398 8.59 13.91 -7.34
N LEU A 399 7.54 14.14 -8.15
CA LEU A 399 7.69 14.36 -9.59
C LEU A 399 7.79 15.85 -9.98
N THR A 400 7.28 16.76 -9.14
CA THR A 400 7.43 18.19 -9.38
C THR A 400 8.67 18.72 -8.68
N ALA A 401 9.32 19.75 -9.23
CA ALA A 401 10.49 20.35 -8.59
C ALA A 401 10.17 20.86 -7.18
N ASP A 402 9.07 21.60 -7.04
CA ASP A 402 8.65 22.16 -5.75
C ASP A 402 8.31 21.07 -4.71
N GLY A 403 7.57 20.03 -5.09
CA GLY A 403 7.27 18.91 -4.21
C GLY A 403 8.52 18.11 -3.83
N ALA A 404 9.38 17.80 -4.81
CA ALA A 404 10.62 17.08 -4.57
C ALA A 404 11.55 17.85 -3.63
N ASP A 405 11.63 19.18 -3.77
CA ASP A 405 12.41 20.03 -2.87
C ASP A 405 11.84 20.06 -1.46
N ARG A 406 10.51 20.08 -1.29
CA ARG A 406 9.87 19.94 0.04
C ARG A 406 10.19 18.61 0.69
N THR A 407 9.99 17.50 -0.04
CA THR A 407 10.24 16.15 0.47
C THR A 407 11.70 15.95 0.87
N ARG A 408 12.63 16.38 0.01
CA ARG A 408 14.07 16.34 0.28
C ARG A 408 14.43 17.23 1.46
N GLY A 409 13.93 18.47 1.49
CA GLY A 409 14.19 19.43 2.55
C GLY A 409 13.79 18.89 3.92
N LEU A 410 12.59 18.32 4.05
CA LEU A 410 12.14 17.68 5.29
C LEU A 410 13.05 16.50 5.69
N THR A 411 13.45 15.67 4.73
CA THR A 411 14.37 14.55 4.97
C THR A 411 15.72 15.04 5.51
N LEU A 412 16.28 16.09 4.91
CA LEU A 412 17.56 16.67 5.34
C LEU A 412 17.45 17.33 6.71
N VAL A 413 16.37 18.06 6.97
CA VAL A 413 16.10 18.66 8.29
C VAL A 413 15.99 17.58 9.36
N ASN A 414 15.26 16.48 9.11
CA ASN A 414 15.14 15.38 10.07
C ASN A 414 16.49 14.74 10.40
N ARG A 415 17.36 14.54 9.41
CA ARG A 415 18.73 14.04 9.62
C ARG A 415 19.58 15.01 10.43
N ARG A 416 19.44 16.31 10.19
CA ARG A 416 20.13 17.35 10.96
C ARG A 416 19.67 17.36 12.42
N VAL A 417 18.37 17.28 12.67
CA VAL A 417 17.83 17.20 14.04
C VAL A 417 18.40 15.98 14.76
N ALA A 418 18.43 14.82 14.11
CA ALA A 418 19.00 13.59 14.67
C ALA A 418 20.47 13.77 15.05
N ALA A 419 21.29 14.30 14.13
CA ALA A 419 22.71 14.54 14.37
C ALA A 419 22.97 15.55 15.50
N ASP A 420 22.18 16.64 15.55
CA ASP A 420 22.30 17.66 16.60
C ASP A 420 21.94 17.09 17.98
N LEU A 421 20.94 16.20 18.07
CA LEU A 421 20.58 15.49 19.31
C LEU A 421 21.63 14.45 19.70
N ASP A 422 22.17 13.68 18.75
CA ASP A 422 23.24 12.72 18.99
C ASP A 422 24.49 13.39 19.57
N ALA A 423 24.83 14.59 19.08
CA ALA A 423 25.95 15.39 19.55
C ALA A 423 25.80 15.90 21.00
N MET A 424 24.59 15.90 21.57
CA MET A 424 24.37 16.25 22.97
C MET A 424 24.70 15.12 23.94
N GLU A 425 24.98 13.91 23.44
CA GLU A 425 25.32 12.72 24.25
C GLU A 425 24.31 12.45 25.37
N LEU A 426 23.02 12.59 25.05
CA LEU A 426 21.95 12.41 26.02
C LEU A 426 21.84 10.95 26.50
N PRO A 427 21.39 10.73 27.75
CA PRO A 427 21.08 9.40 28.24
C PRO A 427 19.82 8.83 27.57
N ASP A 428 19.63 7.52 27.70
CA ASP A 428 18.44 6.82 27.21
C ASP A 428 17.15 7.46 27.78
N GLY A 429 16.15 7.64 26.92
CA GLY A 429 14.86 8.25 27.29
C GLY A 429 14.88 9.76 27.60
N ALA A 430 15.97 10.48 27.31
CA ALA A 430 16.06 11.92 27.58
C ALA A 430 15.18 12.81 26.68
N VAL A 431 14.75 12.33 25.51
CA VAL A 431 13.98 13.11 24.53
C VAL A 431 12.62 12.47 24.30
N LEU A 432 11.55 13.16 24.70
CA LEU A 432 10.17 12.70 24.46
C LEU A 432 9.64 13.27 23.14
N THR A 433 9.13 12.40 22.27
CA THR A 433 8.62 12.82 20.94
C THR A 433 7.50 11.92 20.41
N ASP A 434 6.70 12.45 19.48
CA ASP A 434 5.65 11.69 18.80
C ASP A 434 6.20 11.01 17.54
N ALA A 435 6.26 9.68 17.54
CA ALA A 435 6.77 8.89 16.43
C ALA A 435 5.95 9.01 15.15
N ALA A 436 4.69 9.47 15.21
CA ALA A 436 3.88 9.72 14.01
C ALA A 436 4.47 10.83 13.13
N TYR A 437 5.26 11.74 13.72
CA TYR A 437 5.95 12.83 13.03
C TYR A 437 7.46 12.64 13.04
N ALA A 438 8.03 12.16 14.15
CA ALA A 438 9.46 12.08 14.37
C ALA A 438 10.12 10.80 13.84
N PHE A 439 9.38 9.91 13.15
CA PHE A 439 9.92 8.64 12.66
C PHE A 439 11.21 8.78 11.85
N GLY A 440 11.30 9.84 11.04
CA GLY A 440 12.50 10.12 10.24
C GLY A 440 13.71 10.51 11.08
N ILE A 441 13.48 11.19 12.22
CA ILE A 441 14.53 11.60 13.16
C ILE A 441 15.02 10.41 13.96
N VAL A 442 14.09 9.63 14.52
CA VAL A 442 14.42 8.45 15.34
C VAL A 442 15.18 7.42 14.51
N LEU A 443 14.77 7.19 13.26
CA LEU A 443 15.49 6.30 12.34
C LEU A 443 16.87 6.82 11.95
N ALA A 444 17.05 8.14 11.80
CA ALA A 444 18.30 8.73 11.35
C ALA A 444 19.35 8.86 12.47
N SER A 445 18.96 8.73 13.73
CA SER A 445 19.84 8.86 14.89
C SER A 445 20.74 7.64 15.07
N ASP A 446 21.99 7.89 15.46
CA ASP A 446 22.96 6.87 15.87
C ASP A 446 22.79 6.48 17.34
N ARG A 447 22.02 7.26 18.13
CA ARG A 447 21.65 6.98 19.52
C ARG A 447 20.13 6.89 19.71
N PRO A 448 19.42 6.00 19.00
CA PRO A 448 17.94 5.99 18.98
C PRO A 448 17.29 5.64 20.33
N ARG A 449 18.04 5.11 21.30
CA ARG A 449 17.54 4.85 22.66
C ARG A 449 17.36 6.11 23.51
N GLN A 450 17.88 7.26 23.08
CA GLN A 450 17.63 8.54 23.74
C GLN A 450 16.16 8.98 23.64
N PHE A 451 15.38 8.39 22.72
CA PHE A 451 14.01 8.77 22.48
C PHE A 451 13.02 7.93 23.30
N VAL A 452 12.05 8.62 23.91
CA VAL A 452 10.78 8.05 24.36
C VAL A 452 9.76 8.31 23.25
N ILE A 453 9.21 7.25 22.68
CA ILE A 453 8.33 7.32 21.50
C ILE A 453 6.95 6.75 21.77
N THR A 454 5.96 7.15 20.98
CA THR A 454 4.54 6.74 21.16
C THR A 454 4.30 5.22 21.30
N PRO A 455 5.09 4.33 20.66
CA PRO A 455 4.94 2.89 20.86
C PRO A 455 5.51 2.35 22.18
N ASP A 456 6.33 3.11 22.92
CA ASP A 456 6.91 2.65 24.19
C ASP A 456 5.83 2.46 25.26
N ARG A 457 5.94 1.41 26.08
CA ARG A 457 4.93 1.08 27.10
C ARG A 457 4.78 2.12 28.20
N ASP A 458 5.84 2.85 28.51
CA ASP A 458 5.88 3.93 29.50
C ASP A 458 5.56 5.31 28.89
N PHE A 459 5.29 5.42 27.58
CA PHE A 459 5.07 6.70 26.90
C PHE A 459 4.01 7.56 27.57
N ALA A 460 2.85 6.99 27.91
CA ALA A 460 1.78 7.73 28.56
C ALA A 460 2.17 8.29 29.93
N ALA A 461 2.97 7.53 30.70
CA ALA A 461 3.47 7.97 31.99
C ALA A 461 4.56 9.05 31.83
N ALA A 462 5.46 8.88 30.86
CA ALA A 462 6.49 9.86 30.51
C ALA A 462 5.91 11.18 29.99
N VAL A 463 4.78 11.17 29.28
CA VAL A 463 4.06 12.39 28.88
C VAL A 463 3.42 13.09 30.09
N ALA A 464 2.90 12.33 31.05
CA ALA A 464 2.22 12.87 32.23
C ALA A 464 3.19 13.46 33.26
N ASP A 465 4.37 12.85 33.42
CA ASP A 465 5.45 13.34 34.28
C ASP A 465 6.82 13.18 33.58
N PRO A 466 7.18 14.10 32.66
CA PRO A 466 8.42 13.99 31.91
C PRO A 466 9.66 13.99 32.81
N ALA A 467 9.72 14.88 33.79
CA ALA A 467 10.87 15.00 34.69
C ALA A 467 11.07 13.74 35.55
N GLY A 468 9.98 13.18 36.10
CA GLY A 468 10.02 11.94 36.88
C GLY A 468 10.45 10.70 36.07
N HIS A 469 10.26 10.73 34.75
CA HIS A 469 10.71 9.66 33.84
C HIS A 469 12.06 9.94 33.17
N GLY A 470 12.82 10.92 33.67
CA GLY A 470 14.17 11.23 33.18
C GLY A 470 14.21 11.97 31.83
N VAL A 471 13.06 12.42 31.32
CA VAL A 471 12.98 13.24 30.11
C VAL A 471 13.55 14.62 30.41
N ARG A 472 14.50 15.05 29.58
CA ARG A 472 15.15 16.36 29.65
C ARG A 472 14.60 17.33 28.61
N TYR A 473 14.15 16.82 27.47
CA TYR A 473 13.66 17.62 26.36
C TYR A 473 12.41 17.03 25.73
N LEU A 474 11.56 17.92 25.23
CA LEU A 474 10.43 17.62 24.37
C LEU A 474 10.81 18.02 22.94
N LEU A 475 10.75 17.08 22.01
CA LEU A 475 10.95 17.34 20.58
C LEU A 475 9.59 17.42 19.90
N LEU A 476 9.22 18.62 19.48
CA LEU A 476 7.89 18.96 18.98
C LEU A 476 7.92 19.27 17.47
N SER A 477 7.03 18.65 16.71
CA SER A 477 6.87 18.95 15.28
C SER A 477 6.14 20.28 15.11
N ALA A 478 6.62 21.16 14.24
CA ALA A 478 5.91 22.39 13.89
C ALA A 478 4.53 22.08 13.28
N GLN A 479 4.47 21.05 12.43
CA GLN A 479 3.25 20.55 11.82
C GLN A 479 2.76 19.32 12.59
N GLY A 480 1.72 19.47 13.41
CA GLY A 480 1.28 18.36 14.26
C GLY A 480 0.11 18.70 15.15
N ALA A 481 -1.06 18.96 14.55
CA ALA A 481 -2.29 19.18 15.32
C ALA A 481 -2.67 17.95 16.19
N ALA A 482 -2.21 16.76 15.79
CA ALA A 482 -2.39 15.52 16.54
C ALA A 482 -1.13 15.04 17.28
N ASP A 483 -0.08 15.87 17.39
CA ASP A 483 1.15 15.55 18.14
C ASP A 483 0.80 15.32 19.62
N ALA A 484 0.93 14.07 20.06
CA ALA A 484 0.53 13.66 21.41
C ALA A 484 1.36 14.33 22.50
N VAL A 485 2.62 14.67 22.22
CA VAL A 485 3.49 15.37 23.16
C VAL A 485 3.03 16.82 23.25
N ARG A 486 2.82 17.50 22.12
CA ARG A 486 2.31 18.89 22.11
C ARG A 486 0.95 19.02 22.79
N LEU A 487 0.04 18.06 22.60
CA LEU A 487 -1.32 18.13 23.14
C LEU A 487 -1.39 17.93 24.66
N ARG A 488 -0.38 17.30 25.27
CA ARG A 488 -0.45 16.84 26.66
C ARG A 488 0.68 17.35 27.55
N ALA A 489 1.87 17.56 26.98
CA ALA A 489 2.99 18.14 27.71
C ALA A 489 2.84 19.67 27.73
N VAL A 490 2.42 20.20 28.89
CA VAL A 490 2.34 21.64 29.11
C VAL A 490 3.73 22.15 29.49
N THR A 491 4.35 22.95 28.62
CA THR A 491 5.59 23.65 28.93
C THR A 491 5.49 25.12 28.51
N THR A 492 5.95 26.01 29.38
CA THR A 492 6.09 27.45 29.12
C THR A 492 7.53 27.85 28.85
N ALA A 493 8.47 26.89 28.87
CA ALA A 493 9.88 27.15 28.65
C ALA A 493 10.12 27.59 27.19
N PRO A 494 11.00 28.58 26.96
CA PRO A 494 11.41 28.93 25.62
C PRO A 494 12.15 27.75 24.96
N PRO A 495 12.10 27.63 23.63
CA PRO A 495 12.79 26.58 22.92
C PRO A 495 14.30 26.70 23.08
N ALA A 496 14.96 25.58 23.39
CA ALA A 496 16.42 25.50 23.46
C ALA A 496 17.03 25.49 22.06
N LEU A 497 16.40 24.78 21.11
CA LEU A 497 16.79 24.74 19.71
C LEU A 497 15.55 24.76 18.82
N SER A 498 15.73 25.21 17.58
CA SER A 498 14.72 25.15 16.54
C SER A 498 15.38 24.83 15.21
N TRP A 499 14.68 24.07 14.38
CA TRP A 499 15.13 23.72 13.04
C TRP A 499 14.09 24.17 12.05
N ASP A 500 14.55 24.94 11.08
CA ASP A 500 13.75 25.47 9.99
C ASP A 500 14.22 24.80 8.68
N ASP A 501 13.33 24.71 7.70
CA ASP A 501 13.67 24.27 6.35
C ASP A 501 14.45 25.35 5.58
N ASP A 502 14.93 25.00 4.39
CA ASP A 502 15.69 25.91 3.52
C ASP A 502 14.90 27.16 3.08
N ARG A 503 13.57 27.17 3.28
CA ARG A 503 12.67 28.29 3.00
C ARG A 503 12.34 29.10 4.26
N GLY A 504 12.97 28.80 5.40
CA GLY A 504 12.74 29.45 6.69
C GLY A 504 11.46 29.03 7.39
N GLY A 505 10.79 27.97 6.93
CA GLY A 505 9.63 27.39 7.58
C GLY A 505 10.05 26.51 8.75
N ARG A 506 9.57 26.81 9.96
CA ARG A 506 9.87 25.98 11.13
C ARG A 506 9.35 24.56 10.96
N GLN A 507 10.20 23.59 11.24
CA GLN A 507 9.88 22.16 11.17
C GLN A 507 9.91 21.50 12.54
N TRP A 508 10.89 21.83 13.38
CA TRP A 508 11.06 21.20 14.69
C TRP A 508 11.47 22.19 15.76
N THR A 509 11.13 21.86 17.01
CA THR A 509 11.49 22.65 18.17
C THR A 509 11.84 21.73 19.33
N LEU A 510 12.98 21.99 19.97
CA LEU A 510 13.40 21.30 21.19
C LEU A 510 13.11 22.19 22.38
N VAL A 511 12.30 21.72 23.31
CA VAL A 511 11.91 22.48 24.51
C VAL A 511 12.43 21.77 25.76
N PRO A 512 13.16 22.45 26.66
CA PRO A 512 13.61 21.83 27.90
C PRO A 512 12.43 21.57 28.85
N VAL A 513 12.52 20.47 29.59
CA VAL A 513 11.58 20.15 30.67
C VAL A 513 12.06 20.86 31.94
N ALA A 514 11.19 21.66 32.56
CA ALA A 514 11.47 22.27 33.85
C ALA A 514 11.55 21.18 34.93
N ARG A 515 12.58 21.24 35.77
CA ARG A 515 12.77 20.31 36.89
C ARG A 515 11.88 20.64 38.07
#